data_AF-A0ABD0R2V0-F1
#
_entry.id   AF-A0ABD0R2V0-F1
#
_cell.length_a   1.000
_cell.length_b   1.000
_cell.length_c   1.000
_cell.angle_alpha   90.00
_cell.angle_beta   90.00
_cell.angle_gamma   90.00
#
_symmetry.space_group_name_H-M   'P 1'
#
loop_
_entity.id
_entity.type
_entity.pdbx_description
1 polymer ?
#
loop_
_entity_poly.entity_id
_entity_poly.type
_entity_poly.pdbx_seq_one_letter_code
_entity_poly.pdbx_strand_id
1 'polypeptide(L)' 'MVKDMSDVSLGPTPIPELTHIMIGLESCSFLEDDFIPFAVLNMMMGGGGSFSAGGPGKGMFTRLYLNVLN' A
#
# COMPACT_ATOMS: atom_id res chain seq x y z
N MET A 1 18.43 -19.06 9.94
CA MET A 1 17.62 -19.76 8.92
C MET A 1 16.83 -18.69 8.20
N VAL A 2 17.24 -18.29 6.99
CA VAL A 2 16.53 -17.26 6.21
C VAL A 2 15.22 -17.89 5.78
N LYS A 3 14.10 -17.33 6.25
CA LYS A 3 12.78 -17.81 5.88
C LYS A 3 12.50 -17.30 4.47
N ASP A 4 12.57 -18.18 3.49
CA ASP A 4 12.21 -17.89 2.11
C ASP A 4 10.72 -17.52 2.06
N MET A 5 10.43 -16.31 1.56
CA MET A 5 9.08 -15.75 1.51
C MET A 5 8.52 -15.70 0.08
N SER A 6 9.24 -16.25 -0.90
CA SER A 6 8.84 -16.27 -2.32
C SER A 6 7.49 -16.98 -2.54
N ASP A 7 7.21 -18.05 -1.79
CA ASP A 7 5.99 -18.85 -1.89
C ASP A 7 4.84 -18.40 -0.96
N VAL A 8 4.98 -17.28 -0.23
CA VAL A 8 3.99 -16.84 0.77
C VAL A 8 2.96 -15.87 0.19
N SER A 9 2.98 -15.63 -1.12
CA SER A 9 1.99 -14.77 -1.79
C SER A 9 0.61 -15.42 -1.76
N LEU A 10 -0.34 -14.81 -1.05
CA LEU A 10 -1.75 -15.23 -1.03
C LEU A 10 -2.54 -14.78 -2.28
N GLY A 11 -1.89 -14.04 -3.20
CA GLY A 11 -2.49 -13.51 -4.42
C GLY A 11 -2.07 -14.27 -5.69
N PRO A 12 -2.77 -14.06 -6.82
CA PRO A 12 -2.46 -14.72 -8.09
C PRO A 12 -1.11 -14.31 -8.68
N THR A 13 -0.53 -13.20 -8.21
CA THR A 13 0.80 -12.73 -8.61
C THR A 13 1.82 -13.09 -7.54
N PRO A 14 2.87 -13.88 -7.86
CA PRO A 14 3.95 -14.12 -6.91
C PRO A 14 4.62 -12.80 -6.53
N ILE A 15 5.11 -12.72 -5.30
CA ILE A 15 5.87 -11.56 -4.85
C ILE A 15 7.16 -11.52 -5.68
N PRO A 16 7.47 -10.41 -6.37
CA PRO A 16 8.70 -10.34 -7.14
C PRO A 16 9.92 -10.47 -6.22
N GLU A 17 11.01 -11.03 -6.75
CA GLU A 17 12.29 -11.21 -6.05
C GLU A 17 12.97 -9.86 -5.78
N LEU A 18 12.38 -9.12 -4.84
CA LEU A 18 12.77 -7.79 -4.39
C LEU A 18 12.83 -7.77 -2.87
N THR A 19 13.53 -6.79 -2.30
CA THR A 19 13.47 -6.55 -0.85
C THR A 19 12.19 -5.80 -0.51
N HIS A 20 11.42 -6.33 0.44
CA HIS A 20 10.18 -5.74 0.90
C HIS A 20 10.38 -5.11 2.29
N ILE A 21 10.03 -3.83 2.43
CA ILE A 21 10.16 -3.08 3.68
C ILE A 21 8.78 -2.51 4.02
N MET A 22 8.38 -2.61 5.28
CA MET A 22 7.17 -2.01 5.80
C MET A 22 7.51 -1.13 7.00
N ILE A 23 6.95 0.09 7.02
CA ILE A 23 7.04 1.02 8.15
C ILE A 23 5.60 1.27 8.62
N GLY A 24 5.33 0.92 9.88
CA GLY A 24 4.04 1.13 10.53
C GLY A 24 4.15 2.12 11.68
N LEU A 25 3.08 2.88 11.91
CA LEU A 25 2.91 3.78 13.05
C LEU A 25 1.65 3.38 13.83
N GLU A 26 1.53 3.84 15.08
CA GLU A 26 0.31 3.64 15.87
C GLU A 26 -0.88 4.37 15.22
N SER A 27 -2.02 3.69 15.13
CA SER A 27 -3.30 4.25 14.69
C SER A 27 -4.31 4.26 15.84
N CYS A 28 -5.46 4.89 15.63
CA CYS A 28 -6.58 4.82 16.58
C CYS A 28 -7.43 3.55 16.41
N SER A 29 -8.29 3.27 17.40
CA SER A 29 -9.34 2.26 17.31
C SER A 29 -10.49 2.75 16.41
N PHE A 30 -11.30 1.81 15.89
CA PHE A 30 -12.48 2.11 15.08
C PHE A 30 -13.62 2.78 15.87
N LEU A 31 -13.52 2.79 17.20
CA LEU A 31 -14.47 3.44 18.11
C LEU A 31 -14.10 4.90 18.40
N GLU A 32 -12.89 5.32 18.03
CA GLU A 32 -12.41 6.69 18.26
C GLU A 32 -12.84 7.61 17.11
N ASP A 33 -13.08 8.88 17.41
CA ASP A 33 -13.50 9.89 16.42
C ASP A 33 -12.47 10.08 15.29
N ASP A 34 -11.20 9.80 15.56
CA ASP A 34 -10.10 9.93 14.60
C ASP A 34 -10.05 8.82 13.54
N PHE A 35 -10.89 7.79 13.64
CA PHE A 35 -10.88 6.66 12.69
C PHE A 35 -11.13 7.11 11.25
N ILE A 36 -12.12 7.98 11.05
CA ILE A 36 -12.45 8.51 9.71
C ILE A 36 -11.30 9.37 9.16
N PRO A 37 -10.71 10.31 9.94
CA PRO A 37 -9.48 10.99 9.55
C PRO A 37 -8.34 10.05 9.13
N PHE A 38 -8.05 8.98 9.88
CA PHE A 38 -7.03 8.00 9.52
C PHE A 38 -7.34 7.28 8.20
N ALA A 39 -8.61 6.92 7.95
CA ALA A 39 -9.02 6.31 6.70
C ALA A 39 -8.83 7.26 5.50
N VAL A 40 -9.16 8.55 5.67
CA VAL A 40 -8.93 9.57 4.64
C VAL A 40 -7.44 9.78 4.40
N LEU A 41 -6.63 9.83 5.46
CA LEU A 41 -5.16 9.91 5.35
C LEU A 41 -4.61 8.73 4.53
N ASN A 42 -5.04 7.50 4.82
CA ASN A 42 -4.64 6.31 4.08
C ASN A 42 -5.03 6.42 2.58
N MET A 43 -6.23 6.92 2.28
CA MET A 43 -6.70 7.15 0.90
C MET A 43 -5.86 8.21 0.18
N MET A 44 -5.49 9.30 0.86
CA MET A 44 -4.67 10.38 0.29
C MET A 44 -3.22 9.96 0.05
N MET A 45 -2.65 9.17 0.97
CA MET A 45 -1.31 8.57 0.79
C MET A 45 -1.30 7.64 -0.42
N GLY A 46 -2.27 6.73 -0.50
CA GLY A 46 -2.49 5.87 -1.65
C GLY A 46 -1.24 5.12 -2.10
N GLY A 47 -0.94 5.18 -3.40
CA GLY A 47 0.15 4.41 -4.03
C GLY A 47 -0.38 3.25 -4.88
N GLY A 48 0.46 2.25 -5.13
CA GLY A 48 0.12 1.09 -5.97
C GLY A 48 1.35 0.41 -6.54
N GLY A 49 1.16 -0.43 -7.55
CA GLY A 49 2.27 -0.95 -8.36
C GLY A 49 2.72 0.08 -9.40
N SER A 50 4.01 0.07 -9.77
CA SER A 50 4.56 0.91 -10.85
C SER A 50 3.86 0.68 -12.19
N PHE A 51 3.31 -0.51 -12.40
CA PHE A 51 2.41 -0.82 -13.51
C PHE A 51 0.98 -0.91 -12.98
N SER A 52 0.22 0.16 -13.15
CA SER A 52 -1.22 0.17 -12.86
C SER A 52 -2.01 0.14 -14.16
N ALA A 53 -2.53 -1.02 -14.54
CA ALA A 53 -3.42 -1.16 -15.69
C ALA A 53 -4.87 -0.83 -15.29
N GLY A 54 -5.46 0.22 -15.87
CA GLY A 54 -6.91 0.48 -15.86
C GLY A 54 -7.31 1.95 -15.98
N GLY A 55 -8.61 2.21 -15.88
CA GLY A 55 -9.20 3.52 -16.16
C GLY A 55 -9.05 4.57 -15.05
N PRO A 56 -9.62 5.77 -15.26
CA PRO A 56 -9.63 6.86 -14.27
C PRO A 56 -10.20 6.44 -12.92
N GLY A 57 -9.71 7.05 -11.83
CA GLY A 57 -10.20 6.81 -10.47
C GLY A 57 -9.39 5.82 -9.63
N LYS A 58 -8.33 5.21 -10.18
CA LYS A 58 -7.46 4.26 -9.47
C LYS A 58 -6.42 4.89 -8.52
N GLY A 59 -6.49 6.19 -8.28
CA GLY A 59 -5.57 6.87 -7.36
C GLY A 59 -4.21 7.25 -7.95
N MET A 60 -4.10 7.43 -9.28
CA MET A 60 -2.85 7.89 -9.94
C MET A 60 -2.39 9.29 -9.50
N PHE A 61 -3.25 10.07 -8.85
CA PHE A 61 -2.92 11.39 -8.29
C PHE A 61 -2.68 11.38 -6.78
N THR A 62 -2.60 10.20 -6.16
CA THR A 62 -2.29 10.08 -4.72
C THR A 62 -0.84 10.45 -4.44
N ARG A 63 -0.54 10.84 -3.19
CA ARG A 63 0.77 11.37 -2.82
C ARG A 63 1.91 10.39 -3.10
N LEU A 64 1.77 9.12 -2.74
CA LEU A 64 2.82 8.12 -2.96
C LEU A 64 2.95 7.75 -4.44
N TYR A 65 1.86 7.75 -5.21
CA TYR A 65 1.95 7.48 -6.65
C TYR A 65 2.76 8.58 -7.36
N LEU A 66 2.50 9.85 -7.06
CA LEU A 66 3.17 10.97 -7.72
C LEU A 66 4.64 11.17 -7.32
N ASN A 67 5.02 10.85 -6.07
CA ASN A 67 6.36 11.18 -5.55
C ASN A 67 7.29 9.98 -5.41
N VAL A 68 6.80 8.75 -5.60
CA VAL A 68 7.60 7.52 -5.46
C VAL A 68 7.55 6.66 -6.72
N LEU A 69 6.40 6.55 -7.38
CA LEU A 69 6.22 5.64 -8.53
C LEU A 69 6.35 6.33 -9.90
N ASN A 70 6.15 7.65 -9.96
CA ASN A 70 6.23 8.47 -11.18
C ASN A 70 7.53 9.26 -11.27
#